data_AF-A0A8H7GEK9-F1
#
_entry.id   AF-A0A8H7GEK9-F1
#
_cell.length_a   1.000
_cell.length_b   1.000
_cell.length_c   1.000
_cell.angle_alpha   90.00
_cell.angle_beta   90.00
_cell.angle_gamma   90.00
#
_symmetry.space_group_name_H-M   'P 1'
#
loop_
_entity.id
_entity.type
_entity.pdbx_description
1 polymer ?
#
loop_
_entity_poly.entity_id
_entity_poly.type
_entity_poly.pdbx_seq_one_letter_code
_entity_poly.pdbx_strand_id
1 'polypeptide(L)'
;MSKPDGKQRTWYTLQLYLNDSLASGGDLKGGATTFLSSDESRKVAVEPKMGRVLLFQHAHLLHSGDEVTRGTKYTMRSDLLYEMF
;
A
#
# COMPACT_ATOMS: atom_id res chain seq x y z
N MET A 1 -12.47 2.96 5.90
CA MET A 1 -12.58 3.27 7.35
C MET A 1 -13.44 4.52 7.52
N SER A 2 -14.20 4.71 8.60
CA SER A 2 -14.97 5.96 8.84
C SER A 2 -14.25 6.87 9.82
N LYS A 3 -14.36 8.20 9.64
CA LYS A 3 -13.92 9.17 10.65
C LYS A 3 -14.85 9.16 11.88
N PRO A 4 -14.40 9.67 13.05
CA PRO A 4 -15.19 9.67 14.27
C PRO A 4 -16.53 10.42 14.17
N ASP A 5 -16.62 11.41 13.28
CA ASP A 5 -17.84 12.21 13.06
C ASP A 5 -18.88 11.53 12.16
N GLY A 6 -18.53 10.39 11.53
CA GLY A 6 -19.39 9.66 10.60
C GLY A 6 -19.70 10.38 9.28
N LYS A 7 -19.27 11.63 9.10
CA LYS A 7 -19.56 12.45 7.92
C LYS A 7 -18.66 12.11 6.73
N GLN A 8 -17.49 11.53 7.01
CA GLN A 8 -16.53 11.17 6.00
C GLN A 8 -16.14 9.70 6.08
N ARG A 9 -16.02 9.07 4.92
CA ARG A 9 -15.59 7.68 4.76
C ARG A 9 -14.46 7.54 3.76
N THR A 10 -13.53 6.63 4.05
CA THR A 10 -12.47 6.24 3.12
C THR A 10 -12.76 4.88 2.51
N TRP A 11 -12.46 4.78 1.22
CA TRP A 11 -12.60 3.57 0.41
C TRP A 11 -11.29 3.14 -0.25
N TYR A 12 -10.39 4.09 -0.45
CA TYR A 12 -9.12 3.87 -1.14
C TYR A 12 -7.96 4.39 -0.30
N THR A 13 -6.86 3.65 -0.36
CA THR A 13 -5.54 4.07 0.13
C THR A 13 -4.70 4.54 -1.04
N LEU A 14 -4.01 5.66 -0.87
CA LEU A 14 -2.91 6.11 -1.70
C LEU A 14 -1.60 5.85 -0.95
N GLN A 15 -0.75 5.00 -1.51
CA GLN A 15 0.59 4.73 -0.97
C GLN A 15 1.67 5.22 -1.93
N LEU A 16 2.47 6.17 -1.49
CA LEU A 16 3.61 6.72 -2.22
C LEU A 16 4.91 6.14 -1.66
N TYR A 17 5.74 5.53 -2.51
CA TYR A 17 7.06 5.05 -2.13
C TYR A 17 8.10 6.17 -2.30
N LEU A 18 8.92 6.38 -1.27
CA LEU A 18 9.89 7.48 -1.20
C LEU A 18 11.34 7.03 -1.39
N ASN A 19 11.58 5.72 -1.52
CA ASN A 19 12.87 5.16 -1.89
C ASN A 19 12.71 3.84 -2.68
N ASP A 20 13.78 3.46 -3.38
CA ASP A 20 13.81 2.29 -4.26
C ASP A 20 14.13 1.00 -3.51
N SER A 21 13.48 -0.10 -3.88
CA SER A 21 13.91 -1.45 -3.52
C SER A 21 15.08 -1.92 -4.38
N LEU A 22 15.71 -3.04 -4.02
CA LEU A 22 16.75 -3.69 -4.84
C LEU A 22 16.27 -3.93 -6.28
N ALA A 23 15.01 -4.31 -6.46
CA ALA A 23 14.43 -4.55 -7.79
C ALA A 23 14.27 -3.25 -8.61
N SER A 24 14.26 -2.10 -7.93
CA SER A 24 14.16 -0.76 -8.54
C SER A 24 15.48 0.01 -8.56
N GLY A 25 16.60 -0.62 -8.14
CA GLY A 25 17.94 -0.01 -8.16
C GLY A 25 18.38 0.67 -6.86
N GLY A 26 17.62 0.51 -5.76
CA GLY A 26 17.99 1.01 -4.43
C GLY A 26 18.68 -0.03 -3.55
N ASP A 27 18.64 0.16 -2.23
CA ASP A 27 19.28 -0.69 -1.21
C ASP A 27 18.29 -1.47 -0.32
N LEU A 28 17.01 -1.11 -0.36
CA LEU A 28 15.92 -1.71 0.40
C LEU A 28 15.60 -3.13 -0.11
N LYS A 29 15.65 -4.13 0.79
CA LYS A 29 15.25 -5.52 0.52
C LYS A 29 13.94 -5.88 1.21
N GLY A 30 12.99 -6.39 0.44
CA GLY A 30 11.64 -6.70 0.91
C GLY A 30 10.75 -5.46 0.92
N GLY A 31 9.70 -5.44 1.74
CA GLY A 31 8.83 -4.27 1.86
C GLY A 31 7.87 -4.05 0.68
N ALA A 32 7.64 -5.05 -0.18
CA ALA A 32 6.59 -4.98 -1.20
C ALA A 32 5.21 -4.75 -0.57
N THR A 33 4.29 -4.14 -1.32
CA THR A 33 2.87 -4.25 -1.00
C THR A 33 2.29 -5.38 -1.83
N THR A 34 1.89 -6.46 -1.17
CA THR A 34 1.46 -7.69 -1.80
C THR A 34 -0.04 -7.85 -1.68
N PHE A 35 -0.69 -8.07 -2.81
CA PHE A 35 -2.11 -8.38 -2.91
C PHE A 35 -2.30 -9.88 -3.06
N LEU A 36 -3.31 -10.43 -2.39
CA LEU A 36 -3.61 -11.86 -2.38
C LEU A 36 -5.04 -12.10 -2.89
N SER A 37 -5.25 -13.22 -3.58
CA SER A 37 -6.59 -13.75 -3.77
C SER A 37 -7.20 -14.17 -2.42
N SER A 38 -8.53 -14.28 -2.35
CA SER A 38 -9.22 -14.61 -1.10
C SER A 38 -8.85 -15.98 -0.51
N ASP A 39 -8.38 -16.90 -1.34
CA ASP A 39 -7.85 -18.22 -0.97
C ASP A 39 -6.31 -18.24 -0.86
N GLU A 40 -5.67 -17.08 -0.98
CA GLU A 40 -4.23 -16.84 -0.94
C GLU A 40 -3.38 -17.59 -1.99
N SER A 41 -4.02 -18.26 -2.96
CA SER A 41 -3.34 -19.06 -4.00
C SER A 41 -2.61 -18.21 -5.05
N ARG A 42 -3.05 -16.97 -5.25
CA ARG A 42 -2.44 -16.00 -6.18
C ARG A 42 -1.96 -14.78 -5.44
N LYS A 43 -0.79 -14.27 -5.83
CA LYS A 43 -0.17 -13.09 -5.23
C LYS A 43 0.35 -12.14 -6.31
N VAL A 44 0.20 -10.84 -6.05
CA VAL A 44 0.76 -9.76 -6.88
C VAL A 44 1.53 -8.83 -5.96
N ALA A 45 2.85 -8.80 -6.08
CA ALA A 45 3.73 -7.94 -5.29
C ALA A 45 4.04 -6.65 -6.05
N VAL A 46 3.87 -5.51 -5.38
CA VAL A 46 4.28 -4.20 -5.88
C VAL A 46 5.52 -3.77 -5.12
N GLU A 47 6.65 -3.83 -5.82
CA GLU A 47 7.95 -3.40 -5.30
C GLU A 47 8.00 -1.88 -5.05
N PRO A 48 8.63 -1.44 -3.96
CA PRO A 48 8.96 -0.03 -3.76
C PRO A 48 9.80 0.51 -4.91
N LYS A 49 9.32 1.59 -5.50
CA LYS A 49 10.06 2.39 -6.48
C LYS A 49 9.81 3.85 -6.16
N MET A 50 10.87 4.63 -5.98
CA MET A 50 10.76 6.04 -5.64
C MET A 50 9.84 6.76 -6.63
N GLY A 51 8.87 7.52 -6.09
CA GLY A 51 7.88 8.25 -6.88
C GLY A 51 6.70 7.41 -7.39
N ARG A 52 6.71 6.08 -7.23
CA ARG A 52 5.56 5.24 -7.56
C ARG A 52 4.43 5.46 -6.56
N VAL A 53 3.23 5.68 -7.09
CA VAL A 53 1.99 5.73 -6.32
C VAL A 53 1.21 4.45 -6.58
N LEU A 54 0.76 3.82 -5.51
CA LEU A 54 -0.17 2.69 -5.52
C LEU A 54 -1.51 3.15 -4.95
N LEU A 55 -2.56 3.12 -5.77
CA LEU A 55 -3.94 3.41 -5.37
C LEU A 55 -4.71 2.10 -5.32
N PHE A 56 -5.31 1.77 -4.18
CA PHE A 56 -6.04 0.51 -4.01
C PHE A 56 -7.22 0.64 -3.05
N GLN A 57 -8.27 -0.15 -3.30
CA GLN A 57 -9.49 -0.13 -2.50
C GLN A 57 -9.36 -0.98 -1.23
N HIS A 58 -10.15 -0.64 -0.20
CA HIS A 58 -10.21 -1.40 1.06
C HIS A 58 -11.10 -2.64 0.96
N ALA A 59 -12.11 -2.62 0.08
CA ALA A 59 -13.08 -3.71 -0.03
C ALA A 59 -12.56 -4.85 -0.91
N HIS A 60 -12.73 -6.09 -0.44
CA HIS A 60 -12.47 -7.32 -1.21
C HIS A 60 -11.06 -7.44 -1.81
N LEU A 61 -10.07 -6.78 -1.19
CA LEU A 61 -8.69 -6.77 -1.66
C LEU A 61 -7.74 -7.04 -0.50
N LEU A 62 -7.46 -8.33 -0.28
CA LEU A 62 -6.52 -8.77 0.75
C LEU A 62 -5.12 -8.30 0.39
N HIS A 63 -4.46 -7.60 1.31
CA HIS A 63 -3.13 -7.08 1.09
C HIS A 63 -2.30 -7.04 2.36
N SER A 64 -0.99 -7.13 2.21
CA SER A 64 0.00 -7.01 3.28
C SER A 64 1.18 -6.15 2.84
N GLY A 65 1.85 -5.53 3.80
CA GLY A 65 3.21 -5.07 3.62
C GLY A 65 4.15 -6.23 3.93
N ASP A 66 4.99 -6.62 2.98
CA ASP A 66 5.99 -7.67 3.19
C ASP A 66 7.07 -7.19 4.15
N GLU A 67 7.72 -8.12 4.83
CA GLU A 67 8.80 -7.83 5.76
C GLU A 67 9.96 -7.08 5.08
N VAL A 68 10.51 -6.09 5.76
CA VAL A 68 11.78 -5.45 5.36
C VAL A 68 12.91 -6.22 6.02
N THR A 69 13.71 -6.91 5.22
CA THR A 69 14.82 -7.75 5.72
C THR A 69 16.17 -7.02 5.70
N ARG A 70 16.26 -5.89 4.98
CA ARG A 70 17.44 -5.01 4.97
C ARG A 70 17.07 -3.61 4.50
N GLY A 71 17.72 -2.59 5.08
CA GLY A 71 17.51 -1.18 4.74
C GLY A 71 16.29 -0.60 5.48
N THR A 72 15.75 0.51 4.99
CA THR A 72 14.56 1.16 5.56
C THR A 72 13.58 1.50 4.44
N LYS A 73 12.31 1.18 4.63
CA LYS A 73 11.24 1.55 3.69
C LYS A 73 10.65 2.89 4.08
N TYR A 74 10.81 3.90 3.22
CA TYR A 74 10.17 5.20 3.38
C TYR A 74 8.93 5.26 2.49
N THR A 75 7.78 5.55 3.09
CA THR A 75 6.51 5.65 2.37
C THR A 75 5.60 6.68 3.03
N MET A 76 4.80 7.36 2.23
CA MET A 76 3.67 8.15 2.71
C MET A 76 2.40 7.38 2.38
N ARG A 77 1.54 7.21 3.38
CA ARG A 77 0.16 6.73 3.20
C ARG A 77 -0.79 7.89 3.37
N SER A 78 -1.72 8.03 2.44
CA SER A 78 -2.90 8.87 2.56
C SER A 78 -4.14 8.04 2.19
N ASP A 79 -5.32 8.54 2.53
CA ASP A 79 -6.59 7.93 2.14
C ASP A 79 -7.41 8.95 1.34
N LEU A 80 -8.27 8.48 0.44
CA LEU A 80 -9.27 9.35 -0.20
C LEU A 80 -10.51 9.43 0.70
N LEU A 81 -10.88 10.65 1.10
CA LEU A 81 -12.04 10.91 1.95
C LEU A 81 -13.21 11.37 1.09
N TYR A 82 -14.35 10.75 1.32
CA TYR A 82 -15.63 11.08 0.67
C TYR A 82 -16.59 11.59 1.72
N GLU A 83 -17.27 12.70 1.43
CA GLU A 83 -18.39 13.17 2.22
C GLU A 83 -19.61 12.28 1.98
N MET A 84 -20.28 11.92 3.07
CA MET A 84 -21.51 11.14 3.06
C MET A 84 -22.69 12.13 3.13
N PHE A 85 -23.55 12.12 2.11
CA PHE A 85 -24.80 12.88 2.09
C PHE A 85 -25.93 12.12 2.77
#